data_AF-A0A2L2XTS5-F1
#
_entry.id   AF-A0A2L2XTS5-F1
#
_cell.length_a   1.000
_cell.length_b   1.000
_cell.length_c   1.000
_cell.angle_alpha   90.00
_cell.angle_beta   90.00
_cell.angle_gamma   90.00
#
_symmetry.space_group_name_H-M   'P 1'
#
loop_
_entity.id
_entity.type
_entity.pdbx_description
1 polymer ?
#
loop_
_entity_poly.entity_id
_entity_poly.type
_entity_poly.pdbx_seq_one_letter_code
_entity_poly.pdbx_strand_id
1 'polypeptide(L)' 'MNTSVSILAEIPEILHQSLQQYLETHPSWDQDGVFTAALSFFLLNCQSPERMNFEEQNSCAKVYLETLFQRSEC' A
#
# COMPACT_ATOMS: atom_id res chain seq x y z
N MET A 1 8.93 -2.13 -16.49
CA MET A 1 9.32 -0.74 -16.15
C MET A 1 8.38 -0.29 -15.05
N ASN A 2 8.82 -0.37 -13.79
CA ASN A 2 8.01 0.12 -12.67
C ASN A 2 8.26 1.62 -12.55
N THR A 3 7.47 2.41 -13.28
CA THR A 3 7.44 3.85 -13.11
C THR A 3 6.78 4.13 -11.76
N SER A 4 7.58 4.28 -10.71
CA SER A 4 7.08 4.78 -9.43
C SER A 4 6.70 6.24 -9.60
N VAL A 5 5.51 6.60 -9.11
CA VAL A 5 5.04 7.98 -9.07
C VAL A 5 5.21 8.46 -7.64
N SER A 6 5.98 9.54 -7.45
CA SER A 6 6.11 10.17 -6.14
C SER A 6 4.83 10.92 -5.80
N ILE A 7 4.26 10.63 -4.64
CA ILE A 7 3.04 11.26 -4.14
C ILE A 7 3.41 12.07 -2.90
N LEU A 8 3.09 13.37 -2.90
CA LEU A 8 3.17 14.21 -1.71
C LEU A 8 1.77 14.32 -1.10
N ALA A 9 1.62 13.85 0.14
CA ALA A 9 0.36 13.92 0.87
C ALA A 9 0.61 14.34 2.32
N GLU A 10 -0.25 15.20 2.84
CA GLU A 10 -0.27 15.55 4.25
C GLU A 10 -1.11 14.52 5.01
N ILE A 11 -0.59 13.99 6.11
CA ILE A 11 -1.31 13.06 6.97
C ILE A 11 -1.48 13.65 8.38
N PRO A 12 -2.59 13.35 9.08
CA PRO A 12 -2.75 13.69 10.48
C PRO A 12 -1.59 13.19 11.35
N GLU A 13 -1.13 14.00 12.31
CA GLU A 13 0.01 13.67 13.18
C GLU A 13 -0.18 12.35 13.93
N ILE A 14 -1.40 12.06 14.39
CA ILE A 14 -1.72 10.83 15.11
C ILE A 14 -1.49 9.57 14.25
N LEU A 15 -1.76 9.66 12.93
CA LEU A 15 -1.51 8.57 12.00
C LEU A 15 -0.01 8.42 11.73
N HIS A 16 0.71 9.54 11.62
CA HIS A 16 2.16 9.53 11.48
C HIS A 16 2.85 8.86 12.68
N GLN A 17 2.45 9.21 13.91
CA GLN A 17 2.98 8.58 15.13
C GLN A 17 2.71 7.08 15.16
N SER A 18 1.50 6.66 14.81
CA SER A 18 1.14 5.24 14.75
C SER A 18 1.93 4.47 13.68
N LEU A 19 2.17 5.10 12.52
CA LEU A 19 3.01 4.55 11.45
C LEU A 19 4.45 4.38 11.91
N GLN A 20 5.04 5.40 12.53
CA GLN A 20 6.41 5.32 13.04
C GLN A 20 6.57 4.16 14.03
N GLN A 21 5.65 4.04 15.00
CA GLN A 21 5.67 2.93 15.96
C GLN A 21 5.59 1.56 15.28
N TYR A 22 4.75 1.43 14.24
CA TYR A 22 4.64 0.19 13.47
C TYR A 22 5.96 -0.14 12.76
N LEU A 23 6.58 0.83 12.08
CA LEU A 23 7.84 0.64 11.37
C LEU A 23 9.01 0.31 12.30
N GLU A 24 9.04 0.87 13.51
CA GLU A 24 10.05 0.53 14.52
C GLU A 24 9.96 -0.94 14.96
N THR A 25 8.74 -1.50 15.00
CA THR A 25 8.51 -2.91 15.36
C THR A 25 8.66 -3.89 14.20
N HIS A 26 8.62 -3.40 12.97
CA HIS A 26 8.61 -4.21 11.75
C HIS A 26 9.70 -3.75 10.78
N PRO A 27 10.96 -4.19 10.97
CA PRO A 27 12.11 -3.70 10.18
C PRO A 27 12.08 -4.09 8.69
N SER A 28 11.21 -5.03 8.29
CA SER A 28 10.96 -5.38 6.89
C SER A 28 10.01 -4.41 6.19
N TRP A 29 9.36 -3.52 6.94
CA TRP A 29 8.45 -2.51 6.43
C TRP A 29 9.12 -1.15 6.34
N ASP A 30 8.78 -0.43 5.29
CA ASP A 30 9.10 0.98 5.10
C ASP A 30 7.81 1.75 4.82
N GLN A 31 7.91 3.07 4.90
CA GLN A 31 6.78 3.98 4.72
C GLN A 31 6.08 3.76 3.36
N ASP A 32 6.84 3.59 2.27
CA ASP A 32 6.29 3.37 0.93
C ASP A 32 5.56 2.03 0.83
N GLY A 33 6.08 0.99 1.49
CA GLY A 33 5.45 -0.32 1.59
C GLY A 33 4.11 -0.27 2.30
N VAL A 34 4.05 0.37 3.47
CA VAL A 34 2.80 0.52 4.23
C VAL A 34 1.78 1.32 3.42
N PHE A 35 2.19 2.42 2.80
CA PHE A 35 1.29 3.22 1.97
C PHE A 35 0.82 2.46 0.73
N THR A 36 1.70 1.74 0.05
CA THR A 36 1.34 0.93 -1.13
C THR A 36 0.33 -0.14 -0.74
N ALA A 37 0.57 -0.87 0.35
CA ALA A 37 -0.34 -1.89 0.84
C ALA A 37 -1.70 -1.29 1.24
N ALA A 38 -1.70 -0.18 1.99
CA ALA A 38 -2.92 0.49 2.43
C ALA A 38 -3.72 1.05 1.25
N LEU A 39 -3.07 1.66 0.27
CA LEU A 39 -3.71 2.20 -0.93
C LEU A 39 -4.30 1.08 -1.79
N SER A 40 -3.54 0.02 -2.08
CA SER A 40 -4.07 -1.11 -2.84
C SER A 40 -5.23 -1.78 -2.12
N PHE A 41 -5.13 -1.98 -0.80
CA PHE A 41 -6.23 -2.53 0.00
C PHE A 41 -7.47 -1.64 -0.05
N PHE A 42 -7.30 -0.33 0.12
CA PHE A 42 -8.41 0.62 0.07
C PHE A 42 -9.09 0.63 -1.31
N LEU A 43 -8.32 0.62 -2.39
CA LEU A 43 -8.86 0.56 -3.76
C LEU A 43 -9.62 -0.75 -3.99
N LEU A 44 -9.14 -1.89 -3.49
CA LEU A 44 -9.81 -3.18 -3.64
C LEU A 44 -11.10 -3.29 -2.84
N ASN A 45 -11.14 -2.72 -1.63
CA ASN A 45 -12.25 -2.93 -0.69
C ASN A 45 -13.27 -1.80 -0.70
N CYS A 46 -12.85 -0.56 -0.93
CA CYS A 46 -13.74 0.61 -0.87
C CYS A 46 -14.27 1.03 -2.25
N GLN A 47 -13.67 0.57 -3.36
CA GLN A 47 -14.16 0.90 -4.68
C GLN A 47 -15.31 -0.04 -5.08
N SER A 48 -16.45 0.54 -5.46
CA SER A 48 -17.59 -0.24 -5.95
C SER A 48 -17.22 -0.94 -7.26
N PRO A 49 -17.58 -2.22 -7.44
CA PRO A 49 -17.22 -3.01 -8.62
C PRO A 49 -17.77 -2.43 -9.94
N GLU A 50 -18.71 -1.49 -9.88
CA GLU A 50 -19.27 -0.80 -11.04
C GLU A 50 -18.34 0.27 -11.63
N ARG A 51 -17.26 0.65 -10.92
CA ARG A 51 -16.37 1.76 -11.29
C ARG A 51 -14.93 1.34 -11.60
N MET A 52 -14.60 0.06 -11.40
CA MET A 52 -13.27 -0.48 -11.60
C MET A 52 -13.34 -1.64 -12.57
N ASN A 53 -12.53 -1.61 -13.63
CA ASN A 53 -12.46 -2.73 -14.56
C ASN A 53 -11.72 -3.91 -13.91
N PHE A 54 -12.03 -5.13 -14.36
CA PHE A 54 -11.40 -6.35 -13.85
C PHE A 54 -9.86 -6.31 -13.92
N GLU A 55 -9.31 -5.69 -14.96
CA GLU A 55 -7.86 -5.52 -15.15
C GLU A 55 -7.23 -4.59 -14.10
N GLU A 56 -7.90 -3.50 -13.74
CA GLU A 56 -7.45 -2.55 -12.71
C GLU A 56 -7.53 -3.18 -11.32
N GLN A 57 -8.61 -3.93 -11.05
CA GLN A 57 -8.76 -4.68 -9.82
C GLN A 57 -7.67 -5.75 -9.67
N ASN A 58 -7.41 -6.52 -10.74
CA ASN A 58 -6.35 -7.53 -10.74
C ASN A 58 -4.96 -6.89 -10.57
N SER A 59 -4.72 -5.73 -11.18
CA SER A 59 -3.46 -4.98 -11.01
C SER A 59 -3.26 -4.50 -9.57
N CYS A 60 -4.29 -3.94 -8.94
CA CYS A 60 -4.23 -3.52 -7.54
C CYS A 60 -4.05 -4.71 -6.58
N ALA A 61 -4.74 -5.83 -6.84
CA ALA A 61 -4.57 -7.07 -6.07
C ALA A 61 -3.15 -7.62 -6.19
N LYS A 62 -2.58 -7.58 -7.40
CA LYS A 62 -1.21 -7.99 -7.63
C LYS A 62 -0.22 -7.12 -6.86
N VAL A 63 -0.35 -5.78 -6.93
CA VAL A 63 0.52 -4.86 -6.19
C VAL A 63 0.41 -5.07 -4.68
N TYR A 64 -0.81 -5.28 -4.17
CA TYR A 64 -1.03 -5.60 -2.76
C TYR A 64 -0.30 -6.88 -2.34
N LEU A 65 -0.49 -7.96 -3.09
CA LEU A 65 0.15 -9.26 -2.80
C LEU A 65 1.67 -9.17 -2.95
N GLU A 66 2.19 -8.54 -4.00
CA GLU A 66 3.63 -8.34 -4.18
C GLU A 66 4.22 -7.53 -3.01
N THR A 67 3.54 -6.48 -2.55
CA THR A 67 3.98 -5.69 -1.39
C THR A 67 4.07 -6.53 -0.11
N LEU A 68 3.11 -7.44 0.10
CA LEU A 68 3.11 -8.34 1.26
C LEU A 68 4.15 -9.46 1.15
N PHE A 69 4.32 -10.05 -0.04
CA PHE A 69 5.11 -11.29 -0.22
C PHE A 69 6.55 -11.06 -0.69
N GLN A 70 6.85 -10.03 -1.48
CA GLN A 70 8.24 -9.72 -1.87
C GLN A 70 9.12 -9.33 -0.68
N ARG A 71 8.50 -9.00 0.46
CA ARG A 71 9.20 -8.63 1.70
C ARG A 71 9.34 -9.79 2.70
N SER A 72 8.71 -10.93 2.41
CA SER A 72 8.80 -12.18 3.18
C SER A 72 10.01 -13.03 2.80
N GLU A 73 10.77 -12.61 1.79
CA GLU A 73 11.97 -13.30 1.32
C GLU A 73 13.21 -12.76 2.06
N CYS A 74 13.41 -13.25 3.28
CA CYS A 74 14.68 -13.24 4.00
C CYS A 74 14.92 -14.63 4.60
#